data_AF-A0A813T9X8-F1
#
_entry.id   AF-A0A813T9X8-F1
#
_cell.length_a   1.000
_cell.length_b   1.000
_cell.length_c   1.000
_cell.angle_alpha   90.00
_cell.angle_beta   90.00
_cell.angle_gamma   90.00
#
_symmetry.space_group_name_H-M   'P 1'
#
loop_
_entity.id
_entity.type
_entity.pdbx_description
1 polymer ?
#
loop_
_entity_poly.entity_id
_entity_poly.type
_entity_poly.pdbx_seq_one_letter_code
_entity_poly.pdbx_strand_id
1 'polypeptide(L)'
;MFQDDSDEQEIDTMRNMMTRDDCASNLCKSKWGYCGTGPDYCGDGCSAGPCSGGNGGNGNNGGGGGGSIITDQNFACTFNTIDAGTRQSRLNGLRNSGWNPSNKDEAAVFLAHVFHETDGLKTIREYCAPGCGSHYAGSWCGVQGAPGKLYYGRGWFQLSWPCNYHGAGQALGIDLLNNPDLVEQQQDIAVKTAVWFYNANNMAGPAKQGDFAATTRIINGALECNGGSGYNNQMTRVATYRRIRYCFGMGEPNRNPVC
;
A
#
# COMPACT_ATOMS: atom_id res chain seq x y z
N MET A 1 -33.41 16.53 -17.74
CA MET A 1 -32.32 16.72 -18.72
C MET A 1 -31.41 17.80 -18.18
N PHE A 2 -30.40 17.40 -17.40
CA PHE A 2 -29.19 18.15 -17.10
C PHE A 2 -28.16 17.07 -16.77
N GLN A 3 -27.25 16.81 -17.71
CA GLN A 3 -26.04 16.03 -17.51
C GLN A 3 -25.01 16.97 -16.89
N ASP A 4 -24.28 16.50 -15.88
CA ASP A 4 -23.18 17.21 -15.24
C ASP A 4 -21.90 16.86 -16.00
N ASP A 5 -21.40 17.80 -16.80
CA ASP A 5 -20.27 17.65 -17.73
C ASP A 5 -18.89 17.77 -17.06
N SER A 6 -18.80 17.65 -15.72
CA SER A 6 -17.56 17.86 -14.98
C SER A 6 -16.63 16.64 -14.95
N ASP A 7 -17.15 15.43 -15.12
CA ASP A 7 -16.35 14.18 -15.08
C ASP A 7 -15.69 13.84 -16.43
N GLU A 8 -16.26 14.27 -17.56
CA GLU A 8 -15.66 14.03 -18.88
C GLU A 8 -14.43 14.91 -19.15
N GLN A 9 -14.35 16.09 -18.52
CA GLN A 9 -13.25 17.03 -18.71
C GLN A 9 -11.97 16.59 -17.98
N GLU A 10 -12.08 15.89 -16.84
CA GLU A 10 -10.93 15.26 -16.18
C GLU A 10 -10.40 14.05 -16.97
N ILE A 11 -11.29 13.27 -17.60
CA ILE A 11 -10.91 12.12 -18.45
C ILE A 11 -10.27 12.58 -19.77
N ASP A 12 -10.72 13.68 -20.37
CA ASP A 12 -10.14 14.21 -21.62
C ASP A 12 -8.78 14.89 -21.39
N THR A 13 -8.57 15.48 -20.21
CA THR A 13 -7.25 16.02 -19.80
C THR A 13 -6.21 14.89 -19.68
N MET A 14 -6.63 13.67 -19.33
CA MET A 14 -5.76 12.49 -19.31
C MET A 14 -5.56 11.84 -20.68
N ARG A 15 -6.47 12.04 -21.66
CA ARG A 15 -6.32 11.55 -23.04
C ARG A 15 -5.41 12.43 -23.90
N ASN A 16 -5.38 13.74 -23.67
CA ASN A 16 -4.61 14.69 -24.49
C ASN A 16 -3.09 14.76 -24.20
N MET A 17 -2.56 13.89 -23.34
CA MET A 17 -1.10 13.77 -23.11
C MET A 17 -0.38 12.87 -24.13
N MET A 18 -1.04 12.43 -25.21
CA MET A 18 -0.48 11.43 -26.14
C MET A 18 0.10 11.97 -27.46
N THR A 19 0.16 13.28 -27.72
CA THR A 19 0.84 13.77 -28.94
C THR A 19 1.55 15.12 -28.74
N ARG A 20 2.89 15.12 -28.62
CA ARG A 20 3.73 16.26 -29.02
C ARG A 20 5.19 15.83 -29.20
N ASP A 21 5.69 15.99 -30.42
CA ASP A 21 6.95 15.38 -30.86
C ASP A 21 8.23 16.05 -30.37
N ASP A 22 8.19 17.26 -29.79
CA ASP A 22 9.40 17.93 -29.31
C ASP A 22 9.33 18.27 -27.82
N CYS A 23 10.20 17.65 -27.04
CA CYS A 23 10.40 17.98 -25.63
C CYS A 23 10.97 19.39 -25.48
N ALA A 24 10.59 20.10 -24.42
CA ALA A 24 11.24 21.36 -24.05
C ALA A 24 12.77 21.14 -23.94
N SER A 25 13.56 22.15 -24.30
CA SER A 25 15.03 22.03 -24.49
C SER A 25 15.81 21.55 -23.26
N ASN A 26 15.22 21.63 -22.07
CA ASN A 26 15.77 21.18 -20.80
C ASN A 26 15.25 19.81 -20.33
N LEU A 27 14.45 19.11 -21.13
CA LEU A 27 13.83 17.81 -20.80
C LEU A 27 14.32 16.72 -21.74
N CYS A 28 14.50 15.51 -21.20
CA CYS A 28 14.85 14.30 -21.93
C CYS A 28 13.61 13.60 -22.47
N LYS A 29 13.68 13.09 -23.70
CA LYS A 29 12.66 12.20 -24.28
C LYS A 29 13.06 10.77 -23.96
N SER A 30 12.27 10.07 -23.16
CA SER A 30 12.51 8.67 -22.82
C SER A 30 12.41 7.78 -24.06
N LYS A 31 12.85 6.51 -23.96
CA LYS A 31 12.72 5.51 -25.03
C LYS A 31 11.29 5.27 -25.52
N TRP A 32 10.31 5.74 -24.76
CA TRP A 32 8.88 5.61 -25.03
C TRP A 32 8.25 6.91 -25.54
N GLY A 33 9.05 7.94 -25.80
CA GLY A 33 8.58 9.21 -26.37
C GLY A 33 8.08 10.25 -25.37
N TYR A 34 8.27 10.02 -24.05
CA TYR A 34 7.80 10.94 -23.00
C TYR A 34 8.89 11.91 -22.54
N CYS A 35 8.52 13.17 -22.27
CA CYS A 35 9.45 14.22 -21.87
C CYS A 35 9.55 14.36 -20.34
N GLY A 36 10.76 14.43 -19.79
CA GLY A 36 10.96 14.65 -18.35
C GLY A 36 12.43 14.77 -17.94
N THR A 37 12.68 14.93 -16.65
CA THR A 37 14.04 14.93 -16.07
C THR A 37 14.27 13.70 -15.21
N GLY A 38 15.53 13.33 -15.02
CA GLY A 38 15.91 12.18 -14.20
C GLY A 38 16.06 10.87 -14.99
N PRO A 39 16.51 9.79 -14.33
CA PRO A 39 16.99 8.58 -15.01
C PRO A 39 15.94 7.87 -15.88
N ASP A 40 14.65 7.99 -15.55
CA ASP A 40 13.57 7.36 -16.32
C ASP A 40 13.34 8.00 -17.70
N TYR A 41 13.75 9.26 -17.84
CA TYR A 41 13.63 10.04 -19.06
C TYR A 41 14.98 10.22 -19.75
N CYS A 42 16.02 10.46 -18.96
CA CYS A 42 17.36 10.76 -19.42
C CYS A 42 18.28 9.53 -19.46
N GLY A 43 17.95 8.43 -18.80
CA GLY A 43 18.79 7.24 -18.72
C GLY A 43 18.64 6.31 -19.93
N ASP A 44 18.74 5.01 -19.68
CA ASP A 44 18.85 4.00 -20.74
C ASP A 44 17.68 4.03 -21.76
N GLY A 45 18.06 4.31 -23.00
CA GLY A 45 17.15 4.40 -24.15
C GLY A 45 16.55 5.79 -24.39
N CYS A 46 16.96 6.81 -23.63
CA CYS A 46 16.61 8.19 -23.94
C CYS A 46 16.86 8.54 -25.42
N SER A 47 15.82 9.03 -26.09
CA SER A 47 15.75 9.19 -27.55
C SER A 47 16.01 10.62 -28.03
N ALA A 48 15.94 11.64 -27.15
CA ALA A 48 16.26 13.04 -27.45
C ALA A 48 16.45 13.87 -26.16
N GLY A 49 17.03 15.07 -26.23
CA GLY A 49 17.29 15.93 -25.05
C GLY A 49 18.59 15.57 -24.30
N PRO A 50 18.81 16.07 -23.06
CA PRO A 50 20.07 15.90 -22.33
C PRO A 50 20.20 14.49 -21.69
N CYS A 51 20.18 13.44 -22.53
CA CYS A 51 20.30 12.04 -22.12
C CYS A 51 21.62 11.75 -21.40
N SER A 52 21.53 11.11 -20.24
CA SER A 52 22.62 10.57 -19.44
C SER A 52 22.90 9.12 -19.85
N GLY A 53 23.91 8.90 -20.69
CA GLY A 53 24.46 7.56 -20.97
C GLY A 53 24.33 7.13 -22.43
N GLY A 54 25.15 7.70 -23.31
CA GLY A 54 25.43 7.09 -24.60
C GLY A 54 26.70 6.23 -24.49
N ASN A 55 26.55 4.91 -24.33
CA ASN A 55 27.15 3.90 -25.21
C ASN A 55 26.76 2.48 -24.77
N GLY A 56 26.39 1.62 -25.73
CA GLY A 56 25.76 0.32 -25.51
C GLY A 56 26.63 -0.78 -24.89
N GLY A 57 25.96 -1.85 -24.46
CA GLY A 57 26.63 -3.09 -24.03
C GLY A 57 25.71 -4.05 -23.28
N ASN A 58 25.13 -4.98 -24.04
CA ASN A 58 24.53 -6.26 -23.65
C ASN A 58 24.98 -6.85 -22.30
N GLY A 59 24.04 -7.28 -21.46
CA GLY A 59 24.32 -7.91 -20.17
C GLY A 59 23.11 -8.61 -19.56
N ASN A 60 22.73 -9.74 -20.15
CA ASN A 60 21.93 -10.75 -19.47
C ASN A 60 22.65 -11.16 -18.18
N ASN A 61 21.98 -11.06 -17.02
CA ASN A 61 22.38 -11.76 -15.82
C ASN A 61 21.14 -12.08 -14.98
N GLY A 62 20.66 -13.31 -15.12
CA GLY A 62 20.10 -14.01 -13.98
C GLY A 62 21.20 -14.12 -12.92
N GLY A 63 20.90 -13.73 -11.69
CA GLY A 63 21.83 -13.81 -10.57
C GLY A 63 21.13 -13.51 -9.26
N GLY A 64 20.81 -14.56 -8.50
CA GLY A 64 20.37 -14.43 -7.12
C GLY A 64 21.44 -13.73 -6.29
N GLY A 65 21.06 -12.66 -5.62
CA GLY A 65 21.85 -11.97 -4.60
C GLY A 65 20.96 -11.72 -3.39
N GLY A 66 21.41 -12.17 -2.21
CA GLY A 66 20.67 -12.15 -0.94
C GLY A 66 20.42 -10.77 -0.36
N GLY A 67 19.69 -9.92 -1.08
CA GLY A 67 19.14 -8.65 -0.60
C GLY A 67 17.71 -8.81 -0.10
N SER A 68 17.33 -8.00 0.89
CA SER A 68 15.95 -7.90 1.37
C SER A 68 14.99 -7.54 0.21
N ILE A 69 13.87 -8.27 0.07
CA ILE A 69 12.82 -7.98 -0.92
C ILE A 69 12.27 -6.56 -0.75
N ILE A 70 12.17 -6.10 0.50
CA ILE A 70 11.81 -4.72 0.84
C ILE A 70 13.11 -3.96 1.11
N THR A 71 13.47 -3.07 0.19
CA THR A 71 14.66 -2.23 0.26
C THR A 71 14.26 -0.82 0.72
N ASP A 72 15.23 -0.04 1.20
CA ASP A 72 14.98 1.36 1.55
C ASP A 72 14.47 2.15 0.32
N GLN A 73 14.93 1.80 -0.89
CA GLN A 73 14.52 2.43 -2.14
C GLN A 73 13.05 2.13 -2.51
N ASN A 74 12.63 0.86 -2.52
CA ASN A 74 11.25 0.53 -2.90
C ASN A 74 10.24 0.96 -1.83
N PHE A 75 10.63 0.93 -0.56
CA PHE A 75 9.83 1.45 0.54
C PHE A 75 9.69 2.98 0.46
N ALA A 76 10.77 3.69 0.10
CA ALA A 76 10.74 5.14 -0.13
C ALA A 76 9.91 5.55 -1.34
N CYS A 77 9.97 4.80 -2.43
CA CYS A 77 9.08 5.02 -3.57
C CYS A 77 7.61 4.82 -3.17
N THR A 78 7.32 3.78 -2.38
CA THR A 78 5.97 3.45 -1.92
C THR A 78 5.40 4.56 -1.01
N PHE A 79 6.12 4.91 0.05
CA PHE A 79 5.69 5.87 1.07
C PHE A 79 6.41 7.22 0.93
N ASN A 80 6.32 7.80 -0.27
CA ASN A 80 7.02 9.04 -0.61
C ASN A 80 6.39 10.32 -0.02
N THR A 81 5.17 10.23 0.53
CA THR A 81 4.42 11.37 1.08
C THR A 81 4.72 11.68 2.55
N ILE A 82 5.34 10.74 3.27
CA ILE A 82 5.81 10.94 4.65
C ILE A 82 7.30 11.32 4.64
N ASP A 83 7.76 12.02 5.67
CA ASP A 83 9.16 12.44 5.78
C ASP A 83 10.11 11.23 5.91
N ALA A 84 11.38 11.44 5.57
CA ALA A 84 12.39 10.38 5.54
C ALA A 84 12.63 9.74 6.92
N GLY A 85 12.54 10.51 8.01
CA GLY A 85 12.75 10.01 9.37
C GLY A 85 11.61 9.09 9.81
N THR A 86 10.37 9.52 9.63
CA THR A 86 9.18 8.69 9.86
C THR A 86 9.24 7.44 9.01
N ARG A 87 9.52 7.57 7.72
CA ARG A 87 9.65 6.44 6.80
C ARG A 87 10.69 5.41 7.27
N GLN A 88 11.87 5.86 7.68
CA GLN A 88 12.92 4.95 8.18
C GLN A 88 12.47 4.23 9.47
N SER A 89 11.82 4.95 10.38
CA SER A 89 11.25 4.35 11.60
C SER A 89 10.21 3.28 11.27
N ARG A 90 9.32 3.55 10.30
CA ARG A 90 8.32 2.60 9.81
C ARG A 90 8.95 1.34 9.20
N LEU A 91 9.96 1.51 8.35
CA LEU A 91 10.70 0.41 7.73
C LEU A 91 11.46 -0.44 8.76
N ASN A 92 12.09 0.20 9.75
CA ASN A 92 12.77 -0.51 10.84
C ASN A 92 11.78 -1.34 11.67
N GLY A 93 10.59 -0.78 11.97
CA GLY A 93 9.51 -1.53 12.62
C GLY A 93 9.08 -2.77 11.82
N LEU A 94 8.97 -2.64 10.49
CA LEU A 94 8.67 -3.76 9.60
C LEU A 94 9.75 -4.84 9.66
N ARG A 95 11.02 -4.46 9.54
CA ARG A 95 12.18 -5.38 9.61
C ARG A 95 12.24 -6.11 10.97
N ASN A 96 11.91 -5.42 12.06
CA ASN A 96 11.95 -5.97 13.42
C ASN A 96 10.71 -6.78 13.80
N SER A 97 9.67 -6.82 12.96
CA SER A 97 8.43 -7.56 13.24
C SER A 97 8.58 -9.07 13.12
N GLY A 98 9.65 -9.55 12.47
CA GLY A 98 9.83 -10.96 12.11
C GLY A 98 9.06 -11.39 10.85
N TRP A 99 8.31 -10.48 10.22
CA TRP A 99 7.69 -10.76 8.91
C TRP A 99 8.73 -10.69 7.79
N ASN A 100 8.76 -11.74 6.97
CA ASN A 100 9.67 -11.84 5.84
C ASN A 100 8.89 -12.33 4.60
N PRO A 101 8.55 -11.45 3.65
CA PRO A 101 7.85 -11.87 2.44
C PRO A 101 8.76 -12.78 1.61
N SER A 102 8.17 -13.78 0.96
CA SER A 102 8.89 -14.76 0.15
C SER A 102 9.16 -14.29 -1.28
N ASN A 103 8.39 -13.31 -1.78
CA ASN A 103 8.58 -12.71 -3.10
C ASN A 103 8.07 -11.26 -3.14
N LYS A 104 8.33 -10.57 -4.26
CA LYS A 104 7.92 -9.17 -4.45
C LYS A 104 6.40 -8.99 -4.53
N ASP A 105 5.66 -9.98 -5.05
CA ASP A 105 4.19 -9.93 -5.07
C ASP A 105 3.61 -9.89 -3.66
N GLU A 106 4.09 -10.77 -2.78
CA GLU A 106 3.68 -10.81 -1.37
C GLU A 106 3.95 -9.47 -0.67
N ALA A 107 5.15 -8.92 -0.88
CA ALA A 107 5.52 -7.63 -0.32
C ALA A 107 4.64 -6.48 -0.85
N ALA A 108 4.42 -6.43 -2.16
CA ALA A 108 3.63 -5.38 -2.79
C ALA A 108 2.15 -5.43 -2.40
N VAL A 109 1.56 -6.63 -2.32
CA VAL A 109 0.17 -6.82 -1.88
C VAL A 109 -0.02 -6.37 -0.44
N PHE A 110 0.88 -6.80 0.47
CA PHE A 110 0.82 -6.38 1.87
C PHE A 110 0.93 -4.86 2.00
N LEU A 111 1.95 -4.25 1.39
CA LEU A 111 2.17 -2.80 1.47
C LEU A 111 1.07 -1.98 0.78
N ALA A 112 0.41 -2.51 -0.24
CA ALA A 112 -0.72 -1.82 -0.89
C ALA A 112 -1.94 -1.74 0.02
N HIS A 113 -2.25 -2.81 0.76
CA HIS A 113 -3.29 -2.73 1.79
C HIS A 113 -2.88 -1.78 2.91
N VAL A 114 -1.65 -1.87 3.42
CA VAL A 114 -1.15 -0.92 4.44
C VAL A 114 -1.32 0.51 3.97
N PHE A 115 -0.88 0.82 2.75
CA PHE A 115 -0.98 2.15 2.18
C PHE A 115 -2.43 2.64 2.15
N HIS A 116 -3.35 1.80 1.68
CA HIS A 116 -4.77 2.18 1.63
C HIS A 116 -5.36 2.42 3.02
N GLU A 117 -5.12 1.52 3.98
CA GLU A 117 -5.68 1.62 5.34
C GLU A 117 -5.16 2.84 6.12
N THR A 118 -4.03 3.41 5.72
CA THR A 118 -3.30 4.41 6.53
C THR A 118 -3.08 5.75 5.85
N ASP A 119 -3.69 5.97 4.68
CA ASP A 119 -3.37 7.09 3.78
C ASP A 119 -1.85 7.23 3.56
N GLY A 120 -1.21 6.12 3.19
CA GLY A 120 0.23 6.05 2.95
C GLY A 120 1.07 6.24 4.22
N LEU A 121 0.64 5.66 5.34
CA LEU A 121 1.25 5.77 6.68
C LEU A 121 1.26 7.18 7.28
N LYS A 122 0.46 8.11 6.73
CA LYS A 122 0.24 9.44 7.33
C LYS A 122 -0.57 9.33 8.63
N THR A 123 -1.45 8.34 8.72
CA THR A 123 -2.18 8.05 9.95
C THR A 123 -2.02 6.60 10.37
N ILE A 124 -1.99 6.38 11.68
CA ILE A 124 -2.03 5.05 12.32
C ILE A 124 -3.25 4.91 13.22
N ARG A 125 -4.17 5.86 13.13
CA ARG A 125 -5.41 5.98 13.90
C ARG A 125 -6.52 6.38 12.94
N GLU A 126 -7.70 5.77 13.08
CA GLU A 126 -8.87 6.14 12.30
C GLU A 126 -9.21 7.63 12.46
N TYR A 127 -9.56 8.33 11.37
CA TYR A 127 -9.75 9.78 11.39
C TYR A 127 -10.85 10.27 12.33
N CYS A 128 -11.90 9.47 12.55
CA CYS A 128 -12.97 9.85 13.45
C CYS A 128 -12.56 9.81 14.92
N ALA A 129 -11.42 9.19 15.28
CA ALA A 129 -11.06 8.95 16.67
C ALA A 129 -10.63 10.23 17.40
N PRO A 130 -11.00 10.40 18.69
CA PRO A 130 -11.74 9.44 19.53
C PRO A 130 -13.28 9.49 19.33
N GLY A 131 -13.78 10.38 18.48
CA GLY A 131 -15.20 10.63 18.20
C GLY A 131 -15.88 9.63 17.27
N CYS A 132 -15.32 8.44 17.04
CA CYS A 132 -15.93 7.42 16.18
C CYS A 132 -17.28 6.93 16.70
N GLY A 133 -17.63 7.19 17.96
CA GLY A 133 -18.91 6.80 18.54
C GLY A 133 -18.86 5.44 19.26
N SER A 134 -19.97 5.06 19.86
CA SER A 134 -20.07 3.90 20.73
C SER A 134 -20.09 2.55 19.99
N HIS A 135 -20.11 2.53 18.66
CA HIS A 135 -20.09 1.28 17.91
C HIS A 135 -18.79 0.49 18.08
N TYR A 136 -17.68 1.16 18.41
CA TYR A 136 -16.42 0.50 18.74
C TYR A 136 -16.27 0.13 20.23
N ALA A 137 -17.34 0.22 21.03
CA ALA A 137 -17.38 -0.17 22.43
C ALA A 137 -18.17 -1.48 22.64
N GLY A 138 -18.14 -2.02 23.85
CA GLY A 138 -19.02 -3.11 24.25
C GLY A 138 -18.59 -4.48 23.74
N SER A 139 -19.56 -5.38 23.55
CA SER A 139 -19.33 -6.75 23.08
C SER A 139 -19.49 -6.85 21.57
N TRP A 140 -18.47 -7.34 20.90
CA TRP A 140 -18.51 -7.65 19.48
C TRP A 140 -17.83 -8.99 19.25
N CYS A 141 -18.25 -9.75 18.21
CA CYS A 141 -17.66 -11.05 17.85
C CYS A 141 -17.40 -12.00 19.04
N GLY A 142 -18.26 -11.96 20.07
CA GLY A 142 -18.17 -12.79 21.27
C GLY A 142 -17.15 -12.33 22.33
N VAL A 143 -16.51 -11.17 22.15
CA VAL A 143 -15.53 -10.61 23.10
C VAL A 143 -16.04 -9.29 23.67
N GLN A 144 -16.09 -9.21 25.00
CA GLN A 144 -16.43 -7.99 25.73
C GLN A 144 -15.21 -7.07 25.82
N GLY A 145 -15.36 -5.85 25.31
CA GLY A 145 -14.39 -4.77 25.49
C GLY A 145 -14.23 -4.32 26.93
N ALA A 146 -13.04 -3.84 27.28
CA ALA A 146 -12.72 -3.27 28.58
C ALA A 146 -13.51 -1.96 28.83
N PRO A 147 -13.94 -1.69 30.08
CA PRO A 147 -14.66 -0.47 30.41
C PRO A 147 -13.93 0.80 29.99
N GLY A 148 -14.64 1.72 29.33
CA GLY A 148 -14.08 3.01 28.89
C GLY A 148 -13.12 2.94 27.70
N LYS A 149 -12.92 1.76 27.09
CA LYS A 149 -12.07 1.59 25.91
C LYS A 149 -12.87 1.54 24.61
N LEU A 150 -12.25 2.05 23.55
CA LEU A 150 -12.77 2.02 22.18
C LEU A 150 -11.79 1.30 21.27
N TYR A 151 -12.33 0.43 20.42
CA TYR A 151 -11.59 -0.43 19.50
C TYR A 151 -11.79 0.01 18.04
N TYR A 152 -11.68 1.32 17.79
CA TYR A 152 -11.60 1.89 16.45
C TYR A 152 -10.28 1.49 15.75
N GLY A 153 -10.18 1.78 14.46
CA GLY A 153 -9.03 1.41 13.63
C GLY A 153 -7.71 1.99 14.15
N ARG A 154 -6.75 1.11 14.42
CA ARG A 154 -5.37 1.51 14.74
C ARG A 154 -4.33 0.66 14.00
N GLY A 155 -3.13 1.21 13.84
CA GLY A 155 -1.99 0.54 13.22
C GLY A 155 -2.12 0.38 11.72
N TRP A 156 -1.25 -0.47 11.15
CA TRP A 156 -1.01 -0.54 9.71
C TRP A 156 -2.15 -1.13 8.90
N PHE A 157 -3.01 -1.93 9.53
CA PHE A 157 -4.20 -2.55 8.92
C PHE A 157 -5.50 -2.07 9.57
N GLN A 158 -5.48 -0.92 10.27
CA GLN A 158 -6.65 -0.37 10.96
C GLN A 158 -7.39 -1.43 11.79
N LEU A 159 -6.66 -2.09 12.69
CA LEU A 159 -7.20 -3.12 13.58
C LEU A 159 -8.40 -2.56 14.35
N SER A 160 -9.56 -3.16 14.16
CA SER A 160 -10.84 -2.71 14.74
C SER A 160 -11.52 -3.85 15.47
N TRP A 161 -12.36 -3.49 16.44
CA TRP A 161 -13.21 -4.37 17.26
C TRP A 161 -12.53 -5.17 18.38
N PRO A 162 -13.21 -5.35 19.54
CA PRO A 162 -12.66 -6.04 20.71
C PRO A 162 -12.03 -7.42 20.43
N CYS A 163 -12.64 -8.29 19.62
CA CYS A 163 -12.06 -9.62 19.38
C CYS A 163 -10.74 -9.58 18.61
N ASN A 164 -10.55 -8.61 17.71
CA ASN A 164 -9.31 -8.52 16.97
C ASN A 164 -8.17 -8.02 17.87
N TYR A 165 -8.45 -7.05 18.75
CA TYR A 165 -7.49 -6.64 19.78
C TYR A 165 -7.20 -7.77 20.75
N HIS A 166 -8.22 -8.54 21.17
CA HIS A 166 -8.03 -9.70 22.04
C HIS A 166 -7.19 -10.79 21.38
N GLY A 167 -7.53 -11.21 20.16
CA GLY A 167 -6.83 -12.26 19.42
C GLY A 167 -5.40 -11.87 19.07
N ALA A 168 -5.17 -10.63 18.62
CA ALA A 168 -3.83 -10.11 18.41
C ALA A 168 -3.03 -10.06 19.71
N GLY A 169 -3.66 -9.59 20.80
CA GLY A 169 -3.02 -9.51 22.10
C GLY A 169 -2.58 -10.87 22.63
N GLN A 170 -3.44 -11.88 22.53
CA GLN A 170 -3.11 -13.26 22.90
C GLN A 170 -1.96 -13.82 22.07
N ALA A 171 -1.97 -13.63 20.75
CA ALA A 171 -0.94 -14.14 19.86
C ALA A 171 0.43 -13.46 20.08
N LEU A 172 0.42 -12.18 20.46
CA LEU A 172 1.64 -11.38 20.67
C LEU A 172 2.12 -11.36 22.12
N GLY A 173 1.33 -11.87 23.08
CA GLY A 173 1.62 -11.78 24.51
C GLY A 173 1.52 -10.36 25.06
N ILE A 174 0.64 -9.52 24.49
CA ILE A 174 0.45 -8.11 24.85
C ILE A 174 -1.02 -7.90 25.20
N ASP A 175 -1.33 -7.28 26.35
CA ASP A 175 -2.72 -7.02 26.76
C ASP A 175 -3.33 -5.84 25.98
N LEU A 176 -3.64 -6.07 24.71
CA LEU A 176 -4.26 -5.10 23.81
C LEU A 176 -5.76 -4.91 24.08
N LEU A 177 -6.41 -5.82 24.80
CA LEU A 177 -7.81 -5.65 25.18
C LEU A 177 -7.95 -4.53 26.21
N ASN A 178 -7.12 -4.52 27.26
CA ASN A 178 -7.14 -3.43 28.23
C ASN A 178 -6.32 -2.21 27.79
N ASN A 179 -5.38 -2.38 26.86
CA ASN A 179 -4.49 -1.32 26.40
C ASN A 179 -4.50 -1.16 24.87
N PRO A 180 -5.67 -0.88 24.23
CA PRO A 180 -5.77 -0.79 22.77
C PRO A 180 -4.95 0.36 22.17
N ASP A 181 -4.71 1.42 22.94
CA ASP A 181 -3.94 2.59 22.51
C ASP A 181 -2.46 2.25 22.25
N LEU A 182 -1.96 1.11 22.73
CA LEU A 182 -0.61 0.64 22.41
C LEU A 182 -0.39 0.44 20.89
N VAL A 183 -1.44 0.07 20.15
CA VAL A 183 -1.36 -0.19 18.69
C VAL A 183 -1.06 1.09 17.90
N GLU A 184 -1.40 2.26 18.43
CA GLU A 184 -1.09 3.56 17.82
C GLU A 184 0.10 4.27 18.48
N GLN A 185 0.45 3.92 19.73
CA GLN A 185 1.55 4.54 20.46
C GLN A 185 2.90 3.87 20.16
N GLN A 186 2.91 2.57 19.85
CA GLN A 186 4.13 1.80 19.66
C GLN A 186 4.21 1.22 18.25
N GLN A 187 5.23 1.65 17.51
CA GLN A 187 5.39 1.29 16.10
C GLN A 187 5.62 -0.21 15.89
N ASP A 188 6.33 -0.89 16.79
CA ASP A 188 6.53 -2.33 16.68
C ASP A 188 5.23 -3.11 16.89
N ILE A 189 4.38 -2.67 17.84
CA ILE A 189 3.05 -3.23 18.06
C ILE A 189 2.16 -2.97 16.84
N ALA A 190 2.15 -1.76 16.29
CA ALA A 190 1.37 -1.39 15.11
C ALA A 190 1.64 -2.29 13.89
N VAL A 191 2.90 -2.71 13.72
CA VAL A 191 3.31 -3.60 12.64
C VAL A 191 3.00 -5.05 12.98
N LYS A 192 3.32 -5.51 14.21
CA LYS A 192 3.04 -6.88 14.65
C LYS A 192 1.57 -7.22 14.57
N THR A 193 0.66 -6.29 14.90
CA THR A 193 -0.78 -6.50 14.75
C THR A 193 -1.21 -6.62 13.29
N ALA A 194 -0.63 -5.86 12.37
CA ALA A 194 -0.90 -5.99 10.94
C ALA A 194 -0.38 -7.32 10.36
N VAL A 195 0.83 -7.74 10.75
CA VAL A 195 1.39 -9.05 10.39
C VAL A 195 0.54 -10.18 10.96
N TRP A 196 0.09 -10.05 12.21
CA TRP A 196 -0.84 -11.01 12.82
C TRP A 196 -2.14 -11.10 12.02
N PHE A 197 -2.77 -9.97 11.69
CA PHE A 197 -4.03 -9.97 10.92
C PHE A 197 -3.84 -10.63 9.55
N TYR A 198 -2.77 -10.28 8.86
CA TYR A 198 -2.41 -10.85 7.56
C TYR A 198 -2.29 -12.39 7.62
N ASN A 199 -1.59 -12.90 8.65
CA ASN A 199 -1.41 -14.33 8.84
C ASN A 199 -2.70 -15.03 9.30
N ALA A 200 -3.41 -14.46 10.29
CA ALA A 200 -4.64 -15.02 10.85
C ALA A 200 -5.75 -15.17 9.81
N ASN A 201 -5.75 -14.31 8.78
CA ASN A 201 -6.71 -14.37 7.68
C ASN A 201 -6.19 -15.11 6.44
N ASN A 202 -5.08 -15.86 6.53
CA ASN A 202 -4.52 -16.68 5.46
C ASN A 202 -4.23 -15.91 4.15
N MET A 203 -3.88 -14.63 4.25
CA MET A 203 -3.66 -13.78 3.07
C MET A 203 -2.38 -14.14 2.30
N ALA A 204 -1.44 -14.85 2.92
CA ALA A 204 -0.16 -15.20 2.30
C ALA A 204 -0.29 -16.05 1.03
N GLY A 205 -1.27 -16.97 0.98
CA GLY A 205 -1.52 -17.80 -0.20
C GLY A 205 -1.80 -16.97 -1.45
N PRO A 206 -2.86 -16.14 -1.46
CA PRO A 206 -3.16 -15.26 -2.60
C PRO A 206 -2.11 -14.16 -2.81
N ALA A 207 -1.56 -13.57 -1.74
CA ALA A 207 -0.57 -12.49 -1.87
C ALA A 207 0.70 -12.94 -2.60
N LYS A 208 1.22 -14.13 -2.30
CA LYS A 208 2.38 -14.72 -2.99
C LYS A 208 2.15 -14.99 -4.48
N GLN A 209 0.90 -15.04 -4.91
CA GLN A 209 0.51 -15.23 -6.32
C GLN A 209 0.15 -13.90 -7.02
N GLY A 210 0.27 -12.77 -6.31
CA GLY A 210 -0.16 -11.46 -6.81
C GLY A 210 -1.69 -11.31 -6.93
N ASP A 211 -2.47 -12.17 -6.28
CA ASP A 211 -3.94 -12.18 -6.34
C ASP A 211 -4.55 -11.13 -5.40
N PHE A 212 -4.44 -9.87 -5.83
CA PHE A 212 -4.86 -8.70 -5.05
C PHE A 212 -6.38 -8.61 -4.85
N ALA A 213 -7.15 -9.13 -5.80
CA ALA A 213 -8.60 -9.20 -5.68
C ALA A 213 -9.01 -10.13 -4.52
N ALA A 214 -8.35 -11.29 -4.38
CA ALA A 214 -8.60 -12.22 -3.27
C ALA A 214 -8.24 -11.61 -1.91
N THR A 215 -7.15 -10.87 -1.79
CA THR A 215 -6.78 -10.20 -0.53
C THR A 215 -7.70 -9.04 -0.17
N THR A 216 -8.21 -8.30 -1.16
CA THR A 216 -9.24 -7.28 -0.95
C THR A 216 -10.55 -7.89 -0.44
N ARG A 217 -10.96 -9.04 -0.99
CA ARG A 217 -12.14 -9.79 -0.49
C ARG A 217 -12.01 -10.16 0.99
N ILE A 218 -10.82 -10.55 1.42
CA ILE A 218 -10.53 -10.91 2.81
C ILE A 218 -10.64 -9.70 3.73
N ILE A 219 -10.08 -8.55 3.34
CA ILE A 219 -10.06 -7.35 4.19
C ILE A 219 -11.44 -6.72 4.30
N ASN A 220 -12.13 -6.49 3.18
CA ASN A 220 -13.38 -5.73 3.19
C ASN A 220 -14.32 -6.09 2.03
N GLY A 221 -14.34 -7.37 1.62
CA GLY A 221 -15.06 -7.78 0.42
C GLY A 221 -16.56 -7.53 0.43
N ALA A 222 -17.19 -7.53 1.62
CA ALA A 222 -18.62 -7.25 1.75
C ALA A 222 -18.99 -5.81 1.33
N LEU A 223 -18.06 -4.85 1.48
CA LEU A 223 -18.28 -3.45 1.11
C LEU A 223 -17.67 -3.11 -0.24
N GLU A 224 -16.50 -3.67 -0.56
CA GLU A 224 -15.66 -3.20 -1.66
C GLU A 224 -15.72 -4.03 -2.95
N CYS A 225 -16.20 -5.28 -2.87
CA CYS A 225 -16.28 -6.18 -4.02
C CYS A 225 -17.71 -6.30 -4.57
N ASN A 226 -17.86 -6.84 -5.79
CA ASN A 226 -19.15 -7.17 -6.42
C ASN A 226 -20.12 -5.98 -6.54
N GLY A 227 -19.61 -4.76 -6.76
CA GLY A 227 -20.44 -3.55 -6.89
C GLY A 227 -21.01 -3.04 -5.57
N GLY A 228 -20.41 -3.42 -4.43
CA GLY A 228 -20.73 -2.85 -3.13
C GLY A 228 -20.50 -1.33 -3.08
N SER A 229 -21.07 -0.69 -2.05
CA SER A 229 -21.00 0.78 -1.89
C SER A 229 -19.58 1.33 -1.75
N GLY A 230 -18.58 0.47 -1.50
CA GLY A 230 -17.16 0.78 -1.41
C GLY A 230 -16.37 0.56 -2.70
N TYR A 231 -17.00 0.41 -3.86
CA TYR A 231 -16.31 0.18 -5.15
C TYR A 231 -15.16 1.18 -5.43
N ASN A 232 -15.35 2.46 -5.10
CA ASN A 232 -14.29 3.47 -5.26
C ASN A 232 -13.06 3.17 -4.38
N ASN A 233 -13.26 2.64 -3.16
CA ASN A 233 -12.16 2.27 -2.28
C ASN A 233 -11.33 1.13 -2.89
N GLN A 234 -12.00 0.14 -3.48
CA GLN A 234 -11.32 -0.91 -4.22
C GLN A 234 -10.49 -0.34 -5.38
N MET A 235 -11.06 0.56 -6.19
CA MET A 235 -10.34 1.15 -7.31
C MET A 235 -9.11 1.93 -6.83
N THR A 236 -9.20 2.61 -5.68
CA THR A 236 -8.05 3.21 -5.00
C THR A 236 -7.03 2.15 -4.58
N ARG A 237 -7.44 1.02 -3.99
CA ARG A 237 -6.53 -0.08 -3.65
C ARG A 237 -5.79 -0.60 -4.87
N VAL A 238 -6.50 -0.81 -5.99
CA VAL A 238 -5.95 -1.31 -7.25
C VAL A 238 -4.94 -0.33 -7.84
N ALA A 239 -5.26 0.97 -7.89
CA ALA A 239 -4.35 2.00 -8.35
C ALA A 239 -3.08 2.07 -7.49
N THR A 240 -3.23 2.01 -6.16
CA THR A 240 -2.12 1.95 -5.21
C THR A 240 -1.27 0.69 -5.42
N TYR A 241 -1.89 -0.47 -5.62
CA TYR A 241 -1.18 -1.72 -5.86
C TYR A 241 -0.32 -1.65 -7.14
N ARG A 242 -0.88 -1.17 -8.26
CA ARG A 242 -0.11 -0.95 -9.51
C ARG A 242 1.08 -0.03 -9.29
N ARG A 243 0.89 1.10 -8.60
CA ARG A 243 1.98 2.04 -8.27
C ARG A 243 3.07 1.37 -7.42
N ILE A 244 2.69 0.57 -6.43
CA ILE A 244 3.66 -0.12 -5.58
C ILE A 244 4.40 -1.18 -6.37
N ARG A 245 3.74 -1.91 -7.28
CA ARG A 245 4.44 -2.83 -8.19
C ARG A 245 5.54 -2.13 -8.97
N TYR A 246 5.28 -0.93 -9.50
CA TYR A 246 6.28 -0.10 -10.15
C TYR A 246 7.47 0.20 -9.21
N CYS A 247 7.22 0.57 -7.95
CA CYS A 247 8.28 0.80 -6.95
C CYS A 247 9.16 -0.42 -6.68
N PHE A 248 8.63 -1.63 -6.89
CA PHE A 248 9.36 -2.89 -6.77
C PHE A 248 10.05 -3.34 -8.08
N GLY A 249 9.97 -2.52 -9.14
CA GLY A 249 10.47 -2.85 -10.47
C GLY A 249 9.67 -3.97 -11.13
N MET A 250 8.37 -4.08 -10.81
CA MET A 250 7.45 -5.04 -11.41
C MET A 250 6.54 -4.33 -12.42
N GLY A 251 6.10 -5.07 -13.45
CA GLY A 251 5.09 -4.61 -14.39
C GLY A 251 3.65 -4.73 -13.83
N GLU A 252 2.68 -4.59 -14.71
CA GLU A 252 1.26 -4.76 -14.38
C GLU A 252 0.97 -6.10 -13.67
N PRO A 253 -0.08 -6.16 -12.82
CA PRO A 253 -0.54 -7.41 -12.27
C PRO A 253 -0.82 -8.45 -13.35
N ASN A 254 -0.36 -9.69 -13.15
CA ASN A 254 -0.63 -10.82 -14.04
C ASN A 254 -2.05 -11.40 -13.87
N ARG A 255 -2.78 -10.97 -12.84
CA ARG A 255 -4.17 -11.32 -12.54
C ARG A 255 -5.00 -10.05 -12.46
N ASN A 256 -6.31 -10.16 -12.73
CA ASN A 256 -7.22 -9.05 -12.52
C ASN A 256 -7.22 -8.65 -11.03
N PRO A 257 -6.79 -7.42 -10.66
CA PRO A 257 -6.71 -7.01 -9.26
C PRO A 257 -8.07 -6.55 -8.70
N VAL A 258 -9.12 -6.52 -9.52
CA VAL A 258 -10.49 -6.09 -9.15
C VAL A 258 -11.31 -7.30 -8.67
N CYS A 259 -12.05 -7.12 -7.58
CA CYS A 259 -13.12 -8.01 -7.11
C CYS A 259 -14.49 -7.31 -7.23
#